data_AF-A0A318JG91-F1
#
_entry.id   AF-A0A318JG91-F1
#
_cell.length_a   1.000
_cell.length_b   1.000
_cell.length_c   1.000
_cell.angle_alpha   90.00
_cell.angle_beta   90.00
_cell.angle_gamma   90.00
#
_symmetry.space_group_name_H-M   'P 1'
#
loop_
_entity.id
_entity.type
_entity.pdbx_description
1 polymer ?
#
loop_
_entity_poly.entity_id
_entity_poly.type
_entity_poly.pdbx_seq_one_letter_code
_entity_poly.pdbx_strand_id
1 'polypeptide(L)'
;MVSFNSDIKPIFARYTACMKRVVLGDTQGTANLELDDYECVKRFYYQVQVAIHGYDEAVGAPPLLVKDGPDKGKPVKASHPMPPGGEKSRMDQKKIDLYDQWVKEGMHP
;
A
#
# COMPACT_ATOMS: atom_id res chain seq x y z
N MET A 1 7.19 -0.78 17.78
CA MET A 1 5.77 -0.77 17.36
C MET A 1 5.63 0.35 16.36
N VAL A 2 5.21 0.02 15.14
CA VAL A 2 5.03 0.98 14.06
C VAL A 2 3.64 1.60 14.20
N SER A 3 3.55 2.92 14.11
CA SER A 3 2.34 3.73 14.28
C SER A 3 1.97 4.45 12.99
N PHE A 4 0.67 4.66 12.75
CA PHE A 4 0.25 5.35 11.54
C PHE A 4 0.77 6.79 11.51
N ASN A 5 0.57 7.55 12.60
CA ASN A 5 0.92 8.97 12.62
C ASN A 5 2.42 9.25 12.53
N SER A 6 3.26 8.45 13.20
CA SER A 6 4.71 8.71 13.27
C SER A 6 5.48 8.08 12.11
N ASP A 7 5.01 6.94 11.58
CA ASP A 7 5.80 6.12 10.68
C ASP A 7 5.20 6.03 9.26
N ILE A 8 3.87 5.84 9.16
CA ILE A 8 3.21 5.58 7.87
C ILE A 8 2.76 6.85 7.16
N LYS A 9 2.13 7.78 7.87
CA LYS A 9 1.67 9.05 7.31
C LYS A 9 2.80 9.85 6.65
N PRO A 10 4.03 9.93 7.22
CA PRO A 10 5.15 10.61 6.55
C PRO A 10 5.60 9.93 5.26
N ILE A 11 5.48 8.60 5.14
CA ILE A 11 5.80 7.87 3.91
C ILE A 11 4.90 8.32 2.77
N PHE A 12 3.61 8.53 3.07
CA PHE A 12 2.62 8.89 2.07
C PHE A 12 2.52 10.38 1.76
N ALA A 13 3.08 11.26 2.59
CA ALA A 13 2.90 12.71 2.49
C ALA A 13 3.14 13.29 1.08
N ARG A 14 4.16 12.80 0.35
CA ARG A 14 4.48 13.23 -1.02
C ARG A 14 3.51 12.72 -2.09
N TYR A 15 2.69 11.73 -1.77
CA TYR A 15 1.73 11.09 -2.67
C TYR A 15 0.28 11.46 -2.33
N THR A 16 0.01 11.98 -1.14
CA THR A 16 -1.34 12.35 -0.69
C THR A 16 -2.07 13.20 -1.72
N ALA A 17 -1.43 14.24 -2.26
CA ALA A 17 -2.05 15.16 -3.21
C ALA A 17 -2.51 14.49 -4.52
N CYS A 18 -1.71 13.56 -5.07
CA CYS A 18 -2.08 12.87 -6.31
C CYS A 18 -3.10 11.75 -6.09
N MET A 19 -3.22 11.26 -4.85
CA MET A 19 -4.12 10.15 -4.49
C MET A 19 -5.51 10.59 -4.06
N LYS A 20 -5.73 11.87 -3.68
CA LYS A 20 -7.06 12.39 -3.29
C LYS A 20 -8.17 12.22 -4.35
N ARG A 21 -7.80 11.96 -5.62
CA ARG A 21 -8.75 11.72 -6.73
C ARG A 21 -8.96 10.25 -7.07
N VAL A 22 -8.25 9.35 -6.40
CA VAL A 22 -8.38 7.91 -6.62
C VAL A 22 -9.57 7.43 -5.79
N VAL A 23 -10.59 6.91 -6.48
CA VAL A 23 -11.78 6.33 -5.85
C VAL A 23 -11.59 4.82 -5.77
N LEU A 24 -11.72 4.26 -4.58
CA LEU A 24 -11.71 2.82 -4.34
C LEU A 24 -13.10 2.35 -3.91
N GLY A 25 -13.47 1.16 -4.34
CA GLY A 25 -14.69 0.48 -3.94
C GLY A 25 -14.39 -0.74 -3.07
N ASP A 26 -15.21 -0.95 -2.05
CA ASP A 26 -15.28 -2.18 -1.28
C ASP A 26 -16.75 -2.52 -0.95
N THR A 27 -16.96 -3.49 -0.06
CA THR A 27 -18.29 -3.93 0.37
C THR A 27 -19.08 -2.85 1.13
N GLN A 28 -18.42 -1.79 1.62
CA GLN A 28 -19.03 -0.65 2.31
C GLN A 28 -19.30 0.53 1.36
N GLY A 29 -19.07 0.36 0.05
CA GLY A 29 -19.29 1.38 -0.97
C GLY A 29 -17.99 1.95 -1.52
N THR A 30 -18.06 3.17 -2.07
CA THR A 30 -16.91 3.86 -2.65
C THR A 30 -16.43 5.00 -1.77
N ALA A 31 -15.12 5.24 -1.75
CA ALA A 31 -14.51 6.38 -1.06
C ALA A 31 -13.24 6.86 -1.78
N ASN A 32 -12.88 8.13 -1.56
CA ASN A 32 -11.59 8.66 -2.00
C ASN A 32 -10.47 8.08 -1.13
N LEU A 33 -9.35 7.73 -1.75
CA LEU A 33 -8.15 7.28 -1.06
C LEU A 33 -7.42 8.48 -0.45
N GLU A 34 -7.66 8.71 0.84
CA GLU A 34 -7.01 9.76 1.65
C GLU A 34 -5.85 9.15 2.42
N LEU A 35 -4.63 9.23 1.87
CA LEU A 35 -3.44 8.61 2.47
C LEU A 35 -2.93 9.29 3.76
N ASP A 36 -3.50 10.44 4.12
CA ASP A 36 -3.24 11.17 5.36
C ASP A 36 -4.23 10.83 6.49
N ASP A 37 -5.24 9.99 6.20
CA ASP A 37 -6.28 9.55 7.13
C ASP A 37 -6.09 8.08 7.54
N TYR A 38 -6.05 7.85 8.86
CA TYR A 38 -5.80 6.51 9.43
C TYR A 38 -6.88 5.51 9.02
N GLU A 39 -8.16 5.88 9.17
CA GLU A 39 -9.28 4.97 8.92
C GLU A 39 -9.38 4.62 7.44
N CYS A 40 -9.11 5.59 6.55
CA CYS A 40 -9.08 5.35 5.11
C CYS A 40 -7.95 4.39 4.71
N VAL A 41 -6.71 4.63 5.18
CA VAL A 41 -5.57 3.76 4.86
C VAL A 41 -5.77 2.36 5.45
N LYS A 42 -6.34 2.25 6.65
CA LYS A 42 -6.69 0.97 7.26
C LYS A 42 -7.79 0.24 6.49
N ARG A 43 -8.84 0.94 6.05
CA ARG A 43 -9.93 0.36 5.24
C ARG A 43 -9.41 -0.24 3.94
N PHE A 44 -8.52 0.47 3.26
CA PHE A 44 -7.96 0.06 1.96
C PHE A 44 -6.55 -0.54 2.06
N TYR A 45 -6.17 -1.06 3.24
CA TYR A 45 -4.78 -1.43 3.51
C TYR A 45 -4.23 -2.43 2.49
N TYR A 46 -5.06 -3.38 2.06
CA TYR A 46 -4.68 -4.43 1.12
C TYR A 46 -4.48 -3.86 -0.28
N GLN A 47 -5.39 -3.01 -0.76
CA GLN A 47 -5.27 -2.33 -2.05
C GLN A 47 -4.01 -1.47 -2.10
N VAL A 48 -3.71 -0.74 -1.01
CA VAL A 48 -2.49 0.05 -0.88
C VAL A 48 -1.25 -0.85 -0.89
N GLN A 49 -1.25 -1.95 -0.12
CA GLN A 49 -0.15 -2.92 -0.08
C GLN A 49 0.13 -3.48 -1.48
N VAL A 50 -0.90 -3.98 -2.17
CA VAL A 50 -0.76 -4.47 -3.55
C VAL A 50 -0.18 -3.40 -4.47
N ALA A 51 -0.68 -2.16 -4.39
CA ALA A 51 -0.23 -1.09 -5.26
C ALA A 51 1.26 -0.73 -5.03
N ILE A 52 1.72 -0.59 -3.79
CA ILE A 52 3.12 -0.21 -3.51
C ILE A 52 4.13 -1.30 -3.89
N HIS A 53 3.71 -2.57 -3.87
CA HIS A 53 4.50 -3.71 -4.36
C HIS A 53 4.42 -3.90 -5.89
N GLY A 54 3.61 -3.10 -6.60
CA GLY A 54 3.33 -3.30 -8.02
C GLY A 54 4.54 -3.16 -8.96
N TYR A 55 5.65 -2.62 -8.47
CA TYR A 55 6.91 -2.49 -9.22
C TYR A 55 7.99 -3.51 -8.81
N ASP A 56 7.72 -4.42 -7.88
CA ASP A 56 8.74 -5.31 -7.32
C ASP A 56 9.38 -6.22 -8.36
N GLU A 57 8.58 -6.79 -9.24
CA GLU A 57 9.05 -7.65 -10.33
C GLU A 57 10.02 -6.91 -11.25
N ALA A 58 9.75 -5.64 -11.56
CA ALA A 58 10.59 -4.82 -12.44
C ALA A 58 11.97 -4.54 -11.85
N VAL A 59 12.04 -4.38 -10.51
CA VAL A 59 13.29 -4.10 -9.80
C VAL A 59 13.96 -5.35 -9.21
N GLY A 60 13.41 -6.54 -9.44
CA GLY A 60 13.89 -7.79 -8.84
C GLY A 60 13.73 -7.85 -7.31
N ALA A 61 12.80 -7.10 -6.73
CA ALA A 61 12.48 -7.16 -5.30
C ALA A 61 11.56 -8.36 -4.98
N PRO A 62 11.54 -8.84 -3.73
CA PRO A 62 10.61 -9.89 -3.32
C PRO A 62 9.16 -9.43 -3.50
N PRO A 63 8.30 -10.17 -4.22
CA PRO A 63 6.93 -9.76 -4.43
C PRO A 63 6.09 -9.96 -3.17
N LEU A 64 5.04 -9.17 -3.03
CA LEU A 64 3.96 -9.48 -2.09
C LEU A 64 3.35 -10.84 -2.44
N LEU A 65 3.20 -11.71 -1.45
CA LEU A 65 2.59 -13.03 -1.64
C LEU A 65 1.16 -13.07 -1.09
N VAL A 66 0.30 -13.84 -1.77
CA VAL A 66 -1.04 -14.16 -1.30
C VAL A 66 -0.93 -14.89 0.04
N LYS A 67 -1.60 -14.35 1.07
CA LYS A 67 -1.52 -14.85 2.45
C LYS A 67 -2.41 -16.09 2.67
N ASP A 68 -3.58 -16.13 2.04
CA ASP A 68 -4.63 -17.12 2.30
C ASP A 68 -5.34 -17.58 1.02
N GLY A 69 -5.99 -18.75 1.08
CA GLY A 69 -6.74 -19.34 -0.02
C GLY A 69 -5.93 -20.28 -0.93
N PRO A 70 -6.52 -20.78 -2.03
CA PRO A 70 -5.90 -21.78 -2.92
C PRO A 70 -4.65 -21.25 -3.65
N ASP A 71 -4.52 -19.93 -3.76
CA ASP A 71 -3.39 -19.26 -4.38
C ASP A 71 -2.31 -18.81 -3.38
N LYS A 72 -2.40 -19.27 -2.13
CA LYS A 72 -1.42 -18.95 -1.08
C LYS A 72 0.02 -19.20 -1.54
N GLY A 73 0.87 -18.21 -1.30
CA GLY A 73 2.29 -18.24 -1.70
C GLY A 73 2.55 -17.80 -3.15
N LYS A 74 1.53 -17.52 -3.95
CA LYS A 74 1.71 -16.93 -5.28
C LYS A 74 1.96 -15.42 -5.19
N PRO A 75 2.75 -14.83 -6.11
CA PRO A 75 2.91 -13.38 -6.21
C PRO A 75 1.58 -12.68 -6.48
N VAL A 76 1.34 -11.57 -5.78
CA VAL A 76 0.23 -10.67 -6.05
C VAL A 76 0.64 -9.71 -7.16
N LYS A 77 -0.23 -9.55 -8.16
CA LYS A 77 0.00 -8.61 -9.27
C LYS A 77 -0.88 -7.39 -9.12
N ALA A 78 -0.26 -6.21 -9.09
CA ALA A 78 -0.98 -4.94 -9.09
C ALA A 78 -1.41 -4.57 -10.51
N SER A 79 -2.72 -4.32 -10.71
CA SER A 79 -3.21 -3.74 -11.97
C SER A 79 -2.74 -2.29 -12.14
N HIS A 80 -2.58 -1.56 -11.03
CA HIS A 80 -2.14 -0.17 -11.00
C HIS A 80 -1.10 0.00 -9.89
N PRO A 81 0.20 -0.08 -10.21
CA PRO A 81 1.27 0.16 -9.25
C PRO A 81 1.29 1.59 -8.71
N MET A 82 1.79 1.76 -7.48
CA MET A 82 1.98 3.04 -6.81
C MET A 82 3.45 3.29 -6.44
N PRO A 83 3.91 4.54 -6.52
CA PRO A 83 3.21 5.72 -7.03
C PRO A 83 3.19 5.76 -8.58
N PRO A 84 2.31 6.56 -9.20
CA PRO A 84 2.31 6.74 -10.65
C PRO A 84 3.66 7.29 -11.14
N GLY A 85 4.07 6.89 -12.35
CA GLY A 85 5.33 7.31 -12.97
C GLY A 85 6.31 6.18 -13.29
N GLY A 86 5.93 4.94 -13.02
CA GLY A 86 6.72 3.76 -13.38
C GLY A 86 7.75 3.39 -12.32
N GLU A 87 8.58 2.39 -12.66
CA GLU A 87 9.63 1.84 -11.79
C GLU A 87 10.53 2.92 -11.15
N LYS A 88 10.87 3.96 -11.91
CA LYS A 88 11.73 5.07 -11.44
C LYS A 88 11.10 5.90 -10.32
N SER A 89 9.77 5.90 -10.23
CA SER A 89 9.03 6.60 -9.18
C SER A 89 8.75 5.70 -7.96
N ARG A 90 9.11 4.41 -8.03
CA ARG A 90 8.84 3.41 -6.99
C ARG A 90 9.24 3.94 -5.61
N MET A 91 8.41 3.62 -4.62
CA MET A 91 8.72 3.90 -3.23
C MET A 91 9.98 3.11 -2.78
N ASP A 92 10.81 3.72 -1.94
CA ASP A 92 12.00 3.04 -1.39
C ASP A 92 11.59 1.76 -0.64
N GLN A 93 12.34 0.67 -0.82
CA GLN A 93 12.02 -0.63 -0.19
C GLN A 93 11.83 -0.50 1.32
N LYS A 94 12.68 0.26 2.02
CA LYS A 94 12.57 0.47 3.47
C LYS A 94 11.22 1.05 3.91
N LYS A 95 10.58 1.85 3.07
CA LYS A 95 9.26 2.44 3.35
C LYS A 95 8.14 1.43 3.10
N ILE A 96 8.29 0.59 2.08
CA ILE A 96 7.39 -0.54 1.81
C ILE A 96 7.47 -1.53 2.98
N ASP A 97 8.68 -1.89 3.41
CA ASP A 97 8.90 -2.79 4.55
C ASP A 97 8.28 -2.25 5.85
N LEU A 98 8.37 -0.92 6.07
CA LEU A 98 7.78 -0.28 7.24
C LEU A 98 6.24 -0.34 7.20
N TYR A 99 5.64 -0.14 6.02
CA TYR A 99 4.21 -0.31 5.82
C TYR A 99 3.77 -1.76 6.04
N ASP A 100 4.51 -2.73 5.51
CA ASP A 100 4.24 -4.15 5.72
C ASP A 100 4.32 -4.54 7.18
N GLN A 101 5.30 -3.99 7.90
CA GLN A 101 5.43 -4.19 9.34
C GLN A 101 4.23 -3.60 10.09
N TRP A 102 3.77 -2.40 9.75
CA TRP A 102 2.56 -1.82 10.35
C TRP A 102 1.31 -2.68 10.11
N VAL A 103 1.13 -3.19 8.89
CA VAL A 103 0.03 -4.13 8.57
C VAL A 103 0.15 -5.40 9.41
N LYS A 104 1.37 -5.96 9.54
CA LYS A 104 1.64 -7.18 10.31
C LYS A 104 1.41 -6.99 11.82
N GLU A 105 1.72 -5.81 12.35
CA GLU A 105 1.57 -5.48 13.78
C GLU A 105 0.11 -5.16 14.16
N GLY A 106 -0.81 -5.04 13.18
CA GLY A 106 -2.23 -4.82 13.45
C GLY A 106 -2.69 -3.38 13.21
N MET A 107 -1.92 -2.60 12.43
CA MET A 107 -2.28 -1.27 11.96
C MET A 107 -2.61 -0.29 13.09
N HIS A 108 -1.65 -0.08 14.00
CA HIS A 108 -1.81 0.84 15.12
C HIS A 108 -1.91 2.30 14.64
N PRO A 109 -2.78 3.14 15.26
CA PRO A 109 -2.91 4.56 14.91
C PRO A 109 -1.64 5.38 15.18
#